data_AF-A0A7X9E7S1-F1
#
_entry.id   AF-A0A7X9E7S1-F1
#
_cell.length_a   1.000
_cell.length_b   1.000
_cell.length_c   1.000
_cell.angle_alpha   90.00
_cell.angle_beta   90.00
_cell.angle_gamma   90.00
#
_symmetry.space_group_name_H-M   'P 1'
#
loop_
_entity.id
_entity.type
_entity.pdbx_description
1 polymer ?
#
loop_
_entity_poly.entity_id
_entity_poly.type
_entity_poly.pdbx_seq_one_letter_code
_entity_poly.pdbx_strand_id
1 'polypeptide(L)'
;MAKRNLEWNQNKLRRYLDEGRGQGIGKDYKPWLTIQDFPSMGRVSRIYSTKTERIHHFFSDNETRMFYLLHWEDAVIDIREHFPLLDIGQVIKDKKGLDLDK
;
A
#
# COMPACT_ATOMS: atom_id res chain seq x y z
N MET A 1 2.74 -20.81 -13.53
CA MET A 1 2.12 -20.15 -12.35
C MET A 1 0.61 -20.11 -12.58
N ALA A 2 -0.21 -20.50 -11.59
CA ALA A 2 -1.66 -20.47 -11.71
C ALA A 2 -2.16 -19.04 -11.97
N LYS A 3 -3.21 -18.91 -12.81
CA LYS A 3 -3.84 -17.62 -13.13
C LYS A 3 -4.42 -17.03 -11.84
N ARG A 4 -3.86 -15.90 -11.38
CA ARG A 4 -4.30 -15.22 -10.15
C ARG A 4 -5.70 -14.64 -10.37
N ASN A 5 -6.62 -14.90 -9.45
CA ASN A 5 -7.95 -14.26 -9.48
C ASN A 5 -7.83 -12.80 -9.01
N LEU A 6 -8.01 -11.87 -9.95
CA LEU A 6 -7.93 -10.43 -9.73
C LEU A 6 -9.25 -9.83 -9.25
N GLU A 7 -10.36 -10.56 -9.35
CA GLU A 7 -11.66 -10.06 -8.93
C GLU A 7 -11.63 -9.59 -7.47
N TRP A 8 -12.22 -8.42 -7.28
CA TRP A 8 -12.44 -7.86 -5.97
C TRP A 8 -13.82 -8.29 -5.47
N ASN A 9 -13.86 -8.89 -4.28
CA ASN A 9 -15.12 -9.33 -3.67
C ASN A 9 -15.05 -9.20 -2.15
N GLN A 10 -16.20 -9.32 -1.50
CA GLN A 10 -16.32 -9.20 -0.03
C GLN A 10 -15.48 -10.23 0.72
N ASN A 11 -15.30 -11.43 0.18
CA ASN A 11 -14.47 -12.48 0.80
C ASN A 11 -12.99 -12.10 0.77
N LYS A 12 -12.50 -11.51 -0.33
CA LYS A 12 -11.13 -11.01 -0.47
C LYS A 12 -10.89 -9.82 0.47
N LEU A 13 -11.86 -8.93 0.58
CA LEU A 13 -11.82 -7.83 1.56
C LEU A 13 -11.70 -8.36 2.99
N ARG A 14 -12.58 -9.28 3.41
CA ARG A 14 -12.53 -9.89 4.75
C ARG A 14 -11.18 -10.55 5.03
N ARG A 15 -10.68 -11.34 4.08
CA ARG A 15 -9.36 -11.95 4.20
C ARG A 15 -8.25 -10.91 4.41
N TYR A 16 -8.27 -9.80 3.68
CA TYR A 16 -7.25 -8.74 3.83
C TYR A 16 -7.32 -8.07 5.20
N LEU A 17 -8.54 -7.88 5.72
CA LEU A 17 -8.76 -7.36 7.07
C LEU A 17 -8.25 -8.35 8.13
N ASP A 18 -8.56 -9.64 7.99
CA ASP A 18 -8.11 -10.70 8.91
C ASP A 18 -6.58 -10.87 8.90
N GLU A 19 -5.93 -10.66 7.75
CA GLU A 19 -4.47 -10.64 7.63
C GLU A 19 -3.82 -9.41 8.31
N GLY A 20 -4.62 -8.42 8.72
CA GLY A 20 -4.17 -7.17 9.32
C GLY A 20 -3.52 -6.21 8.33
N ARG A 21 -3.90 -6.28 7.05
CA ARG A 21 -3.35 -5.39 6.02
C ARG A 21 -3.81 -3.94 6.24
N GLY A 22 -2.90 -3.01 5.97
CA GLY A 22 -3.06 -1.59 6.26
C GLY A 22 -2.91 -1.20 7.73
N GLN A 23 -2.66 -2.17 8.62
CA GLN A 23 -2.49 -1.96 10.05
C GLN A 23 -1.00 -2.08 10.43
N GLY A 24 -0.66 -1.55 11.61
CA GLY A 24 0.71 -1.50 12.12
C GLY A 24 1.45 -0.20 11.81
N ILE A 25 2.65 -0.10 12.35
CA ILE A 25 3.55 1.08 12.25
C ILE A 25 4.99 0.55 12.09
N GLY A 26 5.82 1.24 11.32
CA GLY A 26 7.23 0.87 11.13
C GLY A 26 7.37 -0.56 10.60
N LYS A 27 8.14 -1.39 11.33
CA LYS A 27 8.42 -2.79 10.99
C LYS A 27 7.19 -3.70 10.94
N ASP A 28 6.18 -3.37 11.75
CA ASP A 28 4.97 -4.17 11.90
C ASP A 28 3.87 -3.75 10.90
N TYR A 29 4.09 -2.69 10.13
CA TYR A 29 3.15 -2.26 9.11
C TYR A 29 3.07 -3.27 7.96
N LYS A 30 1.84 -3.69 7.65
CA LYS A 30 1.54 -4.56 6.51
C LYS A 30 0.89 -3.74 5.38
N PRO A 31 1.51 -3.58 4.21
CA PRO A 31 0.88 -2.83 3.12
C PRO A 31 -0.40 -3.51 2.61
N TRP A 32 -1.36 -2.73 2.11
CA TRP A 32 -2.60 -3.28 1.55
C TRP A 32 -2.34 -4.16 0.33
N LEU A 33 -1.42 -3.72 -0.51
CA LEU A 33 -1.04 -4.37 -1.75
C LEU A 33 0.43 -4.81 -1.68
N THR A 34 0.68 -6.03 -2.12
CA THR A 34 2.01 -6.58 -2.31
C THR A 34 2.22 -6.94 -3.78
N ILE A 35 3.47 -7.09 -4.20
CA ILE A 35 3.82 -7.49 -5.58
C ILE A 35 3.21 -8.83 -6.01
N GLN A 36 2.70 -9.63 -5.07
CA GLN A 36 2.07 -10.92 -5.37
C GLN A 36 0.57 -10.79 -5.66
N ASP A 37 -0.06 -9.68 -5.26
CA ASP A 37 -1.51 -9.53 -5.32
C ASP A 37 -2.01 -9.09 -6.69
N PHE A 38 -1.19 -8.36 -7.46
CA PHE A 38 -1.53 -7.88 -8.79
C PHE A 38 -0.33 -7.97 -9.75
N PRO A 39 -0.51 -8.47 -10.99
CA PRO A 39 0.54 -8.46 -12.00
C PRO A 39 0.81 -7.02 -12.42
N SER A 40 1.98 -6.48 -12.10
CA SER A 40 2.36 -5.17 -12.60
C SER A 40 2.47 -5.20 -14.13
N MET A 41 1.93 -4.18 -14.78
CA MET A 41 2.17 -3.93 -16.21
C MET A 41 3.57 -3.35 -16.46
N GLY A 42 4.27 -2.95 -15.40
CA GLY A 42 5.62 -2.39 -15.44
C GLY A 42 6.57 -3.06 -14.44
N ARG A 43 7.65 -2.37 -14.08
CA ARG A 43 8.66 -2.86 -13.13
C ARG A 43 8.18 -2.76 -11.69
N VAL A 44 8.24 -3.89 -10.99
CA VAL A 44 8.07 -3.97 -9.53
C VAL A 44 9.42 -3.89 -8.83
N SER A 45 9.42 -3.25 -7.67
CA SER A 45 10.59 -3.13 -6.81
C SER A 45 10.26 -3.63 -5.41
N ARG A 46 11.20 -4.37 -4.81
CA ARG A 46 11.18 -4.72 -3.39
C ARG A 46 12.44 -4.17 -2.76
N ILE A 47 12.30 -3.23 -1.83
CA ILE A 47 13.44 -2.51 -1.28
C ILE A 47 13.37 -2.58 0.24
N TYR A 48 14.47 -3.02 0.85
CA TYR A 48 14.61 -2.99 2.30
C TYR A 48 14.92 -1.57 2.75
N SER A 49 14.22 -1.09 3.77
CA SER A 49 14.49 0.19 4.41
C SER A 49 15.09 -0.02 5.78
N THR A 50 16.20 0.67 6.06
CA THR A 50 16.79 0.70 7.40
C THR A 50 15.98 1.55 8.39
N LYS A 51 15.16 2.49 7.91
CA LYS A 51 14.32 3.34 8.77
C LYS A 51 13.13 2.58 9.36
N THR A 52 12.50 1.71 8.56
CA THR A 52 11.30 0.97 8.95
C THR A 52 11.57 -0.50 9.25
N GLU A 53 12.81 -0.98 9.04
CA GLU A 53 13.25 -2.37 9.24
C GLU A 53 12.40 -3.40 8.48
N ARG A 54 11.89 -3.04 7.30
CA ARG A 54 11.07 -3.94 6.48
C ARG A 54 11.30 -3.76 4.98
N ILE A 55 10.77 -4.72 4.21
CA ILE A 55 10.75 -4.67 2.76
C ILE A 55 9.50 -3.92 2.31
N HIS A 56 9.70 -2.83 1.57
CA HIS A 56 8.63 -2.09 0.91
C HIS A 56 8.33 -2.69 -0.46
N HIS A 57 7.06 -2.63 -0.85
CA HIS A 57 6.57 -3.11 -2.14
C HIS A 57 6.18 -1.94 -3.03
N PHE A 58 6.74 -1.85 -4.24
CA PHE A 58 6.37 -0.81 -5.21
C PHE A 58 6.02 -1.43 -6.56
N PHE A 59 5.04 -0.85 -7.23
CA PHE A 59 4.50 -1.28 -8.52
C PHE A 59 4.92 -0.37 -9.69
N SER A 60 5.61 0.72 -9.41
CA SER A 60 6.18 1.59 -10.44
C SER A 60 7.53 2.17 -10.05
N ASP A 61 8.25 2.63 -11.08
CA ASP A 61 9.50 3.36 -10.90
C ASP A 61 9.29 4.70 -10.20
N ASN A 62 8.12 5.34 -10.38
CA ASN A 62 7.83 6.63 -9.73
C ASN A 62 7.63 6.46 -8.23
N GLU A 63 6.90 5.42 -7.82
CA GLU A 63 6.78 5.05 -6.40
C GLU A 63 8.16 4.74 -5.81
N THR A 64 8.98 3.99 -6.54
CA THR A 64 10.34 3.64 -6.11
C THR A 64 11.23 4.89 -5.93
N ARG A 65 11.18 5.84 -6.88
CA ARG A 65 11.93 7.10 -6.79
C ARG A 65 11.45 7.96 -5.62
N MET A 66 10.15 8.06 -5.42
CA MET A 66 9.56 8.79 -4.29
C MET A 66 9.99 8.17 -2.96
N PHE A 67 10.00 6.84 -2.87
CA PHE A 67 10.51 6.15 -1.69
C PHE A 67 11.95 6.51 -1.37
N TYR A 68 12.85 6.58 -2.37
CA TYR A 68 14.23 6.97 -2.10
C TYR A 68 14.36 8.40 -1.56
N LEU A 69 13.54 9.34 -2.05
CA LEU A 69 13.51 10.70 -1.51
C LEU A 69 13.06 10.72 -0.04
N LEU A 70 11.94 10.03 0.25
CA LEU A 70 11.41 9.94 1.62
C LEU A 70 12.35 9.18 2.55
N HIS A 71 13.02 8.15 2.06
CA HIS A 71 13.95 7.36 2.85
C HIS A 71 15.23 8.12 3.18
N TRP A 72 15.63 9.10 2.35
CA TRP A 72 16.80 9.92 2.60
C TRP A 72 16.51 11.10 3.53
N GLU A 73 15.26 11.55 3.60
CA GLU A 73 14.84 12.66 4.45
C GLU A 73 14.92 12.29 5.95
N ASP A 74 15.62 13.12 6.73
CA ASP A 74 15.81 12.87 8.17
C ASP A 74 14.52 13.04 8.97
N ALA A 75 13.66 13.99 8.56
CA ALA A 75 12.38 14.22 9.21
C ALA A 75 11.38 13.05 9.05
N VAL A 76 11.61 12.15 8.09
CA VAL A 76 10.75 11.00 7.85
C VAL A 76 11.12 9.85 8.79
N ILE A 77 10.16 9.52 9.67
CA ILE A 77 10.28 8.45 10.66
C ILE A 77 9.69 7.12 10.20
N ASP A 78 8.63 7.15 9.38
CA ASP A 78 7.94 5.97 8.89
C ASP A 78 7.39 6.23 7.49
N ILE A 79 7.36 5.17 6.68
CA ILE A 79 6.84 5.18 5.33
C ILE A 79 5.85 4.03 5.26
N ARG A 80 4.58 4.33 4.97
CA ARG A 80 3.51 3.32 4.84
C ARG A 80 2.96 3.34 3.43
N GLU A 81 3.55 2.55 2.55
CA GLU A 81 3.08 2.41 1.17
C GLU A 81 1.75 1.65 1.11
N HIS A 82 0.98 1.94 0.05
CA HIS A 82 -0.31 1.30 -0.24
C HIS A 82 -1.23 1.29 0.99
N PHE A 83 -1.37 2.43 1.65
CA PHE A 83 -2.24 2.59 2.81
C PHE A 83 -3.72 2.55 2.37
N PRO A 84 -4.56 1.68 2.95
CA PRO A 84 -5.95 1.55 2.52
C PRO A 84 -6.84 2.62 3.15
N LEU A 85 -7.80 3.11 2.36
CA LEU A 85 -8.84 4.01 2.83
C LEU A 85 -10.14 3.22 3.00
N LEU A 86 -10.27 2.49 4.11
CA LEU A 86 -11.41 1.58 4.36
C LEU A 86 -12.73 2.33 4.59
N ASP A 87 -12.68 3.44 5.33
CA ASP A 87 -13.81 4.33 5.52
C ASP A 87 -13.44 5.73 5.02
N ILE A 88 -13.82 6.02 3.78
CA ILE A 88 -13.57 7.31 3.15
C ILE A 88 -14.23 8.46 3.92
N GLY A 89 -15.35 8.21 4.60
CA GLY A 89 -16.09 9.20 5.36
C GLY A 89 -15.38 9.62 6.65
N GLN A 90 -14.65 8.70 7.27
CA GLN A 90 -13.80 9.02 8.41
C GLN A 90 -12.47 9.66 8.00
N VAL A 91 -11.89 9.21 6.88
CA VAL A 91 -10.56 9.68 6.46
C VAL A 91 -10.61 11.06 5.80
N ILE A 92 -11.61 11.33 4.96
CA ILE A 92 -11.69 12.57 4.19
C ILE A 92 -12.76 13.48 4.78
N LYS A 93 -12.32 14.53 5.48
CA LYS A 93 -13.22 15.54 6.09
C LYS A 93 -13.87 16.45 5.06
N ASP A 94 -13.15 16.84 4.02
CA ASP A 94 -13.69 17.68 2.93
C ASP A 94 -13.87 16.83 1.66
N LYS A 95 -15.13 16.56 1.32
CA LYS A 95 -15.51 15.76 0.16
C LYS A 95 -15.88 16.62 -1.06
N LYS A 96 -15.73 17.95 -0.99
CA LYS A 96 -16.08 18.84 -2.09
C LYS A 96 -15.26 18.49 -3.34
N GLY A 97 -15.95 18.20 -4.45
CA GLY A 97 -15.34 17.88 -5.74
C GLY A 97 -14.96 16.41 -5.93
N LEU A 98 -15.27 15.52 -4.98
CA LEU A 98 -15.15 14.06 -5.17
C LEU A 98 -16.47 13.51 -5.72
N ASP A 99 -16.42 12.87 -6.88
CA ASP A 99 -17.53 12.10 -7.45
C ASP A 99 -17.51 10.69 -6.84
N LEU A 100 -18.38 10.46 -5.84
CA LEU A 100 -18.45 9.22 -5.07
C LEU A 100 -19.61 8.30 -5.53
N ASP A 101 -20.39 8.70 -6.54
CA ASP A 101 -21.63 8.02 -6.93
C ASP A 101 -21.43 6.96 -8.04
N LYS A 102 -20.28 6.27 -8.07
CA LYS A 102 -19.99 5.20 -9.03
C LYS A 102 -20.07 3.80 -8.43
#